data_AF-A0A0N0U7V7-F1
#
_entry.id   AF-A0A0N0U7V7-F1
#
_cell.length_a   1.000
_cell.length_b   1.000
_cell.length_c   1.000
_cell.angle_alpha   90.00
_cell.angle_beta   90.00
_cell.angle_gamma   90.00
#
_symmetry.space_group_name_H-M   'P 1'
#
loop_
_entity.id
_entity.type
_entity.pdbx_description
1 polymer ?
#
loop_
_entity_poly.entity_id
_entity_poly.type
_entity_poly.pdbx_seq_one_letter_code
_entity_poly.pdbx_strand_id
1 'polypeptide(L)'
;MRKVGKLAVLGLTALGLALAGPADNSLIVGASQEPRVLAGDFLSVISNQSIKAEIQNYLFVPFITLNLDGQNTAVLATEVPTTQNGRVRFTDIGQGRKRLEIDITIRPDARWSDGRPITTEDVQFYFEVGKAKGMPVLDPDYWERVNLRVRDARNFTVIFEPAYATDLIGSPIGYAPKHIMGAAWEQVKRQTAGLDPTRDAARLAEIYRKFFTDFSTPAYLNQGKMVYQGFTQNSFLALP
;
A
#
# COMPACT_ATOMS: atom_id res chain seq x y z
N MET A 1 27.87 57.18 10.56
CA MET A 1 26.91 56.07 10.79
C MET A 1 25.64 56.29 9.97
N ARG A 2 25.52 55.80 8.71
CA ARG A 2 24.22 55.76 7.97
C ARG A 2 24.25 55.08 6.58
N LYS A 3 24.95 53.97 6.37
CA LYS A 3 24.84 53.21 5.09
C LYS A 3 24.86 51.67 5.20
N VAL A 4 24.72 51.12 6.41
CA VAL A 4 24.75 49.65 6.61
C VAL A 4 23.34 49.02 6.59
N GLY A 5 22.28 49.80 6.86
CA GLY A 5 20.92 49.26 6.99
C GLY A 5 20.17 48.90 5.69
N LYS A 6 20.59 49.42 4.53
CA LYS A 6 19.87 49.16 3.26
C LYS A 6 20.34 47.89 2.53
N LEU A 7 21.59 47.48 2.72
CA LEU A 7 22.16 46.27 2.12
C LEU A 7 21.70 44.99 2.84
N ALA A 8 21.51 45.04 4.16
CA ALA A 8 21.01 43.90 4.93
C ALA A 8 19.57 43.50 4.57
N VAL A 9 18.71 44.47 4.26
CA VAL A 9 17.29 44.22 3.89
C VAL A 9 17.17 43.60 2.49
N LEU A 10 18.02 44.02 1.54
CA LEU A 10 18.05 43.46 0.18
C LEU A 10 18.57 42.01 0.14
N GLY A 11 19.53 41.66 0.99
CA GLY A 11 20.04 40.29 1.12
C GLY A 11 19.02 39.31 1.70
N LEU A 12 18.19 39.75 2.66
CA LEU A 12 17.12 38.95 3.25
C LEU A 12 15.96 38.67 2.28
N THR A 13 15.61 39.63 1.42
CA THR A 13 14.60 39.41 0.37
C THR A 13 15.06 38.50 -0.76
N ALA A 14 16.36 38.54 -1.11
CA ALA A 14 16.91 37.69 -2.18
C ALA A 14 17.03 36.21 -1.76
N LEU A 15 17.29 35.92 -0.47
CA LEU A 15 17.27 34.54 0.04
C LEU A 15 15.85 33.95 0.11
N GLY A 16 14.82 34.77 0.36
CA GLY A 16 13.42 34.31 0.40
C GLY A 16 12.86 33.90 -0.96
N LEU A 17 13.33 34.54 -2.05
CA LEU A 17 12.92 34.23 -3.42
C LEU A 17 13.56 32.95 -3.98
N ALA A 18 14.72 32.53 -3.46
CA ALA A 18 15.38 31.30 -3.88
C ALA A 18 14.73 30.02 -3.32
N LEU A 19 13.78 30.14 -2.37
CA LEU A 19 13.05 29.03 -1.77
C LEU A 19 11.61 28.88 -2.31
N ALA A 20 11.16 29.78 -3.19
CA ALA A 20 9.91 29.59 -3.90
C ALA A 20 10.14 28.58 -5.02
N GLY A 21 9.55 27.38 -4.91
CA GLY A 21 9.53 26.39 -5.98
C GLY A 21 8.91 26.94 -7.28
N PRO A 22 8.92 26.17 -8.39
CA PRO A 22 8.30 26.57 -9.64
C PRO A 22 6.86 27.08 -9.41
N ALA A 23 6.45 28.11 -10.17
CA ALA A 23 5.21 28.85 -9.92
C ALA A 23 3.94 27.99 -9.80
N ASP A 24 3.91 26.85 -10.49
CA ASP A 24 2.75 25.96 -10.55
C ASP A 24 2.82 24.82 -9.50
N ASN A 25 3.87 24.78 -8.66
CA ASN A 25 4.13 23.75 -7.66
C ASN A 25 3.94 22.31 -8.21
N SER A 26 4.42 22.08 -9.43
CA SER A 26 4.21 20.85 -10.20
C SER A 26 5.51 20.08 -10.43
N LEU A 27 5.39 18.77 -10.63
CA LEU A 27 6.47 17.88 -11.03
C LEU A 27 6.06 17.15 -12.32
N ILE A 28 6.80 17.37 -13.40
CA ILE A 28 6.60 16.67 -14.68
C ILE A 28 7.64 15.56 -14.79
N VAL A 29 7.17 14.31 -14.83
CA VAL A 29 8.02 13.13 -14.99
C VAL A 29 7.75 12.54 -16.38
N GLY A 30 8.77 12.53 -17.24
CA GLY A 30 8.70 11.83 -18.53
C GLY A 30 8.96 10.33 -18.34
N ALA A 31 8.05 9.49 -18.84
CA ALA A 31 8.19 8.03 -18.83
C ALA A 31 8.20 7.46 -20.25
N SER A 32 8.95 6.39 -20.47
CA SER A 32 9.06 5.71 -21.78
C SER A 32 8.10 4.51 -21.93
N GLN A 33 7.30 4.22 -20.91
CA GLN A 33 6.32 3.14 -20.88
C GLN A 33 5.00 3.64 -20.29
N GLU A 34 3.92 2.93 -20.60
CA GLU A 34 2.59 3.16 -20.03
C GLU A 34 2.14 1.94 -19.21
N PRO A 35 1.50 2.12 -18.03
CA PRO A 35 0.87 1.02 -17.31
C PRO A 35 -0.28 0.40 -18.11
N ARG A 36 -0.32 -0.94 -18.19
CA ARG A 36 -1.43 -1.67 -18.82
C ARG A 36 -2.76 -1.46 -18.08
N VAL A 37 -2.69 -1.34 -16.75
CA VAL A 37 -3.78 -1.05 -15.81
C VAL A 37 -3.18 -0.36 -14.58
N LEU A 38 -3.99 0.33 -13.76
CA LEU A 38 -3.53 1.05 -12.57
C LEU A 38 -4.53 0.91 -11.41
N ALA A 39 -4.10 1.21 -10.18
CA ALA A 39 -4.93 1.29 -8.98
C ALA A 39 -5.64 -0.02 -8.61
N GLY A 40 -6.81 -0.31 -9.19
CA GLY A 40 -7.64 -1.47 -8.83
C GLY A 40 -6.95 -2.83 -8.93
N ASP A 41 -5.89 -2.97 -9.74
CA ASP A 41 -5.04 -4.17 -9.81
C ASP A 41 -4.03 -4.23 -8.65
N PHE A 42 -4.54 -4.23 -7.40
CA PHE A 42 -3.73 -4.10 -6.19
C PHE A 42 -2.89 -5.35 -5.84
N LEU A 43 -3.19 -6.51 -6.43
CA LEU A 43 -2.37 -7.73 -6.33
C LEU A 43 -1.37 -7.87 -7.50
N SER A 44 -1.37 -6.93 -8.45
CA SER A 44 -0.53 -6.97 -9.65
C SER A 44 -0.69 -8.25 -10.49
N VAL A 45 -1.89 -8.82 -10.51
CA VAL A 45 -2.17 -10.06 -11.26
C VAL A 45 -2.36 -9.79 -12.76
N ILE A 46 -2.75 -8.56 -13.13
CA ILE A 46 -2.84 -8.16 -14.54
C ILE A 46 -1.51 -7.58 -15.02
N SER A 47 -0.90 -6.69 -14.25
CA SER A 47 0.37 -6.07 -14.59
C SER A 47 1.27 -5.87 -13.37
N ASN A 48 2.53 -6.27 -13.52
CA ASN A 48 3.60 -6.02 -12.56
C ASN A 48 4.71 -5.14 -13.17
N GLN A 49 4.34 -4.20 -14.04
CA GLN A 49 5.29 -3.29 -14.69
C GLN A 49 5.92 -2.32 -13.68
N SER A 50 7.22 -2.02 -13.81
CA SER A 50 7.88 -1.03 -12.96
C SER A 50 7.25 0.36 -13.05
N ILE A 51 6.82 0.79 -14.25
CA ILE A 51 6.14 2.08 -14.42
C ILE A 51 4.79 2.15 -13.68
N LYS A 52 4.08 1.01 -13.57
CA LYS A 52 2.85 0.91 -12.77
C LYS A 52 3.18 1.10 -11.30
N ALA A 53 4.18 0.37 -10.79
CA ALA A 53 4.61 0.46 -9.39
C ALA A 53 5.09 1.87 -9.03
N GLU A 54 5.88 2.51 -9.90
CA GLU A 54 6.35 3.89 -9.71
C GLU A 54 5.18 4.86 -9.54
N ILE A 55 4.21 4.84 -10.45
CA ILE A 55 3.03 5.71 -10.37
C ILE A 55 2.19 5.38 -9.13
N GLN A 56 2.01 4.10 -8.79
CA GLN A 56 1.22 3.69 -7.63
C GLN A 56 1.84 4.12 -6.30
N ASN A 57 3.16 4.28 -6.20
CA ASN A 57 3.80 4.80 -4.98
C ASN A 57 3.38 6.25 -4.65
N TYR A 58 2.93 7.03 -5.63
CA TYR A 58 2.34 8.36 -5.40
C TYR A 58 0.86 8.30 -4.99
N LEU A 59 0.17 7.20 -5.30
CA LEU A 59 -1.28 7.04 -5.12
C LEU A 59 -1.62 6.22 -3.86
N PHE A 60 -0.76 5.28 -3.48
CA PHE A 60 -0.95 4.34 -2.39
C PHE A 60 0.36 4.15 -1.66
N VAL A 61 0.50 4.78 -0.49
CA VAL A 61 1.68 4.52 0.36
C VAL A 61 1.44 3.32 1.27
N PRO A 62 2.47 2.54 1.61
CA PRO A 62 2.36 1.36 2.45
C PRO A 62 2.24 1.71 3.95
N PHE A 63 2.07 0.70 4.81
CA PHE A 63 2.20 0.88 6.26
C PHE A 63 3.63 1.22 6.65
N ILE A 64 4.59 0.53 6.05
CA ILE A 64 6.04 0.67 6.26
C ILE A 64 6.70 0.70 4.88
N THR A 65 7.67 1.59 4.69
CA THR A 65 8.47 1.65 3.47
C THR A 65 9.97 1.59 3.79
N LEU A 66 10.80 1.40 2.78
CA LEU A 66 12.25 1.61 2.89
C LEU A 66 12.56 3.07 2.55
N ASN A 67 13.34 3.74 3.39
CA ASN A 67 13.89 5.06 3.07
C ASN A 67 15.10 4.94 2.11
N LEU A 68 15.73 6.08 1.80
CA LEU A 68 16.89 6.13 0.89
C LEU A 68 18.11 5.34 1.40
N ASP A 69 18.20 5.11 2.71
CA ASP A 69 19.25 4.31 3.35
C ASP A 69 18.89 2.82 3.44
N GLY A 70 17.75 2.41 2.86
CA GLY A 70 17.27 1.02 2.93
C GLY A 70 16.74 0.62 4.31
N GLN A 71 16.38 1.58 5.15
CA GLN A 71 15.83 1.35 6.49
C GLN A 71 14.31 1.44 6.50
N ASN A 72 13.66 0.57 7.27
CA ASN A 72 12.24 0.65 7.48
C ASN A 72 11.86 2.00 8.11
N THR A 73 10.85 2.65 7.54
CA THR A 73 10.23 3.89 8.02
C THR A 73 8.72 3.70 8.02
N ALA A 74 8.07 4.11 9.11
CA ALA A 74 6.62 4.05 9.24
C ALA A 74 5.97 5.16 8.41
N VAL A 75 4.92 4.83 7.66
CA VAL A 75 4.15 5.80 6.87
C VAL A 75 2.69 5.81 7.33
N LEU A 76 1.91 4.77 6.99
CA LEU A 76 0.55 4.59 7.54
C LEU A 76 0.51 3.86 8.87
N ALA A 77 1.60 3.19 9.27
CA ALA A 77 1.75 2.66 10.62
C ALA A 77 2.14 3.80 11.60
N THR A 78 1.81 3.65 12.87
CA THR A 78 2.23 4.62 13.91
C THR A 78 3.72 4.56 14.22
N GLU A 79 4.35 3.39 14.05
CA GLU A 79 5.77 3.13 14.31
C GLU A 79 6.24 1.90 13.53
N VAL A 80 7.54 1.73 13.37
CA VAL A 80 8.12 0.52 12.77
C VAL A 80 8.06 -0.61 13.81
N PRO A 81 7.46 -1.78 13.50
CA PRO A 81 7.49 -2.94 14.37
C PRO A 81 8.92 -3.45 14.57
N THR A 82 9.32 -3.65 15.82
CA THR A 82 10.64 -4.20 16.18
C THR A 82 10.51 -5.17 17.35
N THR A 83 11.58 -5.91 17.65
CA THR A 83 11.59 -6.76 18.85
C THR A 83 11.69 -5.90 20.11
N GLN A 84 12.37 -4.75 20.03
CA GLN A 84 12.58 -3.82 21.14
C GLN A 84 11.27 -3.17 21.62
N ASN A 85 10.38 -2.80 20.69
CA ASN A 85 9.05 -2.28 21.05
C ASN A 85 7.99 -3.40 21.22
N GLY A 86 8.40 -4.67 21.21
CA GLY A 86 7.54 -5.83 21.46
C GLY A 86 6.54 -6.17 20.35
N ARG A 87 6.59 -5.46 19.21
CA ARG A 87 5.67 -5.65 18.08
C ARG A 87 6.11 -6.75 17.13
N VAL A 88 7.37 -7.15 17.18
CA VAL A 88 7.91 -8.32 16.48
C VAL A 88 8.20 -9.41 17.48
N ARG A 89 7.62 -10.59 17.24
CA ARG A 89 7.82 -11.79 18.08
C ARG A 89 8.16 -12.98 17.20
N PHE A 90 9.19 -13.71 17.61
CA PHE A 90 9.58 -14.97 16.99
C PHE A 90 9.29 -16.13 17.94
N THR A 91 8.69 -17.19 17.42
CA THR A 91 8.47 -18.45 18.13
C THR A 91 9.11 -19.59 17.36
N ASP A 92 9.84 -20.47 18.03
CA ASP A 92 10.37 -21.68 17.40
C ASP A 92 9.23 -22.66 17.10
N ILE A 93 9.20 -23.19 15.86
CA ILE A 93 8.19 -24.17 15.42
C ILE A 93 8.83 -25.51 14.99
N GLY A 94 10.06 -25.75 15.45
CA GLY A 94 10.83 -26.96 15.19
C GLY A 94 11.53 -26.98 13.83
N GLN A 95 12.51 -27.88 13.71
CA GLN A 95 13.30 -28.10 12.48
C GLN A 95 14.01 -26.84 11.97
N GLY A 96 14.43 -25.97 12.88
CA GLY A 96 15.12 -24.71 12.54
C GLY A 96 14.20 -23.62 11.96
N ARG A 97 12.88 -23.85 11.90
CA ARG A 97 11.90 -22.90 11.40
C ARG A 97 11.37 -22.02 12.53
N LYS A 98 10.91 -20.82 12.16
CA LYS A 98 10.31 -19.86 13.10
C LYS A 98 8.94 -19.45 12.60
N ARG A 99 8.04 -19.15 13.54
CA ARG A 99 6.87 -18.31 13.32
C ARG A 99 7.24 -16.88 13.66
N LEU A 100 6.82 -15.93 12.83
CA LEU A 100 7.01 -14.50 13.03
C LEU A 100 5.64 -13.83 13.16
N GLU A 101 5.42 -13.07 14.22
CA GLU A 101 4.26 -12.20 14.38
C GLU A 101 4.70 -10.73 14.37
N ILE A 102 4.02 -9.92 13.56
CA ILE A 102 4.29 -8.48 13.37
C ILE A 102 3.02 -7.70 13.65
N ASP A 103 3.00 -6.95 14.75
CA ASP A 103 1.86 -6.10 15.14
C ASP A 103 1.96 -4.72 14.50
N ILE A 104 0.94 -4.35 13.73
CA ILE A 104 0.82 -3.07 13.07
C ILE A 104 -0.37 -2.30 13.65
N THR A 105 -0.16 -1.02 13.93
CA THR A 105 -1.20 -0.06 14.29
C THR A 105 -1.31 0.99 13.19
N ILE A 106 -2.46 1.07 12.53
CA ILE A 106 -2.77 2.10 11.52
C ILE A 106 -2.89 3.45 12.23
N ARG A 107 -2.24 4.49 11.67
CA ARG A 107 -2.34 5.86 12.15
C ARG A 107 -3.80 6.32 12.24
N PRO A 108 -4.15 7.14 13.25
CA PRO A 108 -5.53 7.54 13.47
C PRO A 108 -6.06 8.52 12.42
N ASP A 109 -5.17 9.21 11.70
CA ASP A 109 -5.46 10.17 10.64
C ASP A 109 -5.37 9.58 9.23
N ALA A 110 -5.08 8.27 9.10
CA ALA A 110 -5.01 7.59 7.81
C ALA A 110 -6.39 7.58 7.13
N ARG A 111 -6.47 8.18 5.94
CA ARG A 111 -7.72 8.34 5.19
C ARG A 111 -7.51 8.06 3.70
N TRP A 112 -8.58 7.57 3.09
CA TRP A 112 -8.76 7.59 1.65
C TRP A 112 -9.06 9.01 1.17
N SER A 113 -8.88 9.27 -0.13
CA SER A 113 -9.07 10.57 -0.77
C SER A 113 -10.53 11.06 -0.73
N ASP A 114 -11.48 10.18 -0.46
CA ASP A 114 -12.89 10.52 -0.21
C ASP A 114 -13.17 10.89 1.27
N GLY A 115 -12.12 10.93 2.11
CA GLY A 115 -12.18 11.27 3.52
C GLY A 115 -12.50 10.10 4.45
N ARG A 116 -12.84 8.91 3.94
CA ARG A 116 -13.11 7.73 4.80
C ARG A 116 -11.82 7.25 5.48
N PRO A 117 -11.88 6.78 6.73
CA PRO A 117 -10.71 6.24 7.41
C PRO A 117 -10.21 4.96 6.72
N ILE A 118 -8.89 4.80 6.65
CA ILE A 118 -8.27 3.50 6.33
C ILE A 118 -8.32 2.66 7.61
N THR A 119 -8.83 1.44 7.52
CA THR A 119 -9.05 0.56 8.69
C THR A 119 -8.57 -0.87 8.42
N THR A 120 -8.61 -1.71 9.45
CA THR A 120 -8.34 -3.15 9.31
C THR A 120 -9.35 -3.88 8.42
N GLU A 121 -10.49 -3.26 8.08
CA GLU A 121 -11.38 -3.82 7.06
C GLU A 121 -10.75 -3.80 5.66
N ASP A 122 -9.94 -2.78 5.34
CA ASP A 122 -9.23 -2.67 4.06
C ASP A 122 -8.09 -3.68 3.96
N VAL A 123 -7.44 -3.99 5.09
CA VAL A 123 -6.40 -5.02 5.21
C VAL A 123 -7.01 -6.43 5.09
N GLN A 124 -8.13 -6.67 5.80
CA GLN A 124 -8.87 -7.94 5.69
C GLN A 124 -9.33 -8.19 4.27
N PHE A 125 -9.87 -7.17 3.62
CA PHE A 125 -10.31 -7.26 2.24
C PHE A 125 -9.16 -7.62 1.30
N TYR A 126 -8.02 -6.93 1.40
CA TYR A 126 -6.81 -7.27 0.64
C TYR A 126 -6.39 -8.73 0.85
N PHE A 127 -6.33 -9.16 2.12
CA PHE A 127 -5.91 -10.51 2.49
C PHE A 127 -6.88 -11.58 1.98
N GLU A 128 -8.18 -11.35 2.11
CA GLU A 128 -9.23 -12.26 1.61
C GLU A 128 -9.14 -12.46 0.10
N VAL A 129 -8.94 -11.37 -0.66
CA VAL A 129 -8.81 -11.45 -2.12
C VAL A 129 -7.56 -12.24 -2.50
N GLY A 130 -6.41 -12.00 -1.85
CA GLY A 130 -5.18 -12.75 -2.14
C GLY A 130 -5.22 -14.22 -1.72
N LYS A 131 -5.94 -14.57 -0.64
CA LYS A 131 -6.14 -15.97 -0.20
C LYS A 131 -7.22 -16.70 -0.98
N ALA A 132 -7.91 -16.06 -1.92
CA ALA A 132 -8.98 -16.69 -2.67
C ALA A 132 -8.46 -17.89 -3.48
N LYS A 133 -9.21 -19.00 -3.44
CA LYS A 133 -8.87 -20.25 -4.12
C LYS A 133 -8.66 -20.01 -5.62
N GLY A 134 -7.47 -20.34 -6.13
CA GLY A 134 -7.12 -20.17 -7.54
C GLY A 134 -6.87 -18.72 -7.96
N MET A 135 -6.67 -17.78 -7.02
CA MET A 135 -6.23 -16.43 -7.35
C MET A 135 -4.83 -16.49 -8.01
N PRO A 136 -4.63 -15.90 -9.20
CA PRO A 136 -3.35 -15.94 -9.91
C PRO A 136 -2.32 -14.95 -9.32
N VAL A 137 -2.00 -15.13 -8.03
CA VAL A 137 -1.02 -14.33 -7.30
C VAL A 137 0.39 -14.53 -7.85
N LEU A 138 1.22 -13.48 -7.79
CA LEU A 138 2.60 -13.52 -8.29
C LEU A 138 3.54 -14.37 -7.41
N ASP A 139 3.29 -14.38 -6.10
CA ASP A 139 4.09 -15.12 -5.11
C ASP A 139 3.19 -16.06 -4.29
N PRO A 140 2.91 -17.29 -4.79
CA PRO A 140 2.10 -18.26 -4.06
C PRO A 140 2.69 -18.66 -2.70
N ASP A 141 4.03 -18.70 -2.55
CA ASP A 141 4.69 -19.07 -1.28
C ASP A 141 4.33 -18.08 -0.17
N TYR A 142 4.42 -16.77 -0.45
CA TYR A 142 3.95 -15.74 0.48
C TYR A 142 2.51 -16.00 0.91
N TRP A 143 1.60 -16.23 -0.04
CA TRP A 143 0.18 -16.42 0.24
C TRP A 143 -0.14 -17.72 0.96
N GLU A 144 0.69 -18.76 0.85
CA GLU A 144 0.52 -20.01 1.60
C GLU A 144 0.87 -19.83 3.09
N ARG A 145 1.97 -19.13 3.38
CA ARG A 145 2.53 -19.01 4.74
C ARG A 145 2.06 -17.79 5.54
N VAL A 146 1.56 -16.75 4.86
CA VAL A 146 1.06 -15.54 5.53
C VAL A 146 -0.36 -15.72 6.07
N ASN A 147 -0.56 -15.24 7.29
CA ASN A 147 -1.82 -15.23 8.01
C ASN A 147 -2.07 -13.84 8.61
N LEU A 148 -3.35 -13.50 8.81
CA LEU A 148 -3.78 -12.22 9.36
C LEU A 148 -4.65 -12.44 10.59
N ARG A 149 -4.34 -11.72 11.68
CA ARG A 149 -5.18 -11.66 12.89
C ARG A 149 -5.56 -10.23 13.17
N VAL A 150 -6.86 -9.92 13.14
CA VAL A 150 -7.37 -8.58 13.43
C VAL A 150 -7.75 -8.47 14.90
N ARG A 151 -7.34 -7.38 15.54
CA ARG A 151 -7.67 -7.09 16.93
C ARG A 151 -8.81 -6.07 17.03
N ASP A 152 -8.74 -5.00 16.26
CA ASP A 152 -9.73 -3.93 16.22
C ASP A 152 -9.64 -3.14 14.90
N ALA A 153 -10.34 -2.01 14.79
CA ALA A 153 -10.40 -1.19 13.58
C ALA A 153 -9.04 -0.65 13.09
N ARG A 154 -8.01 -0.60 13.93
CA ARG A 154 -6.68 -0.07 13.58
C ARG A 154 -5.52 -0.99 13.96
N ASN A 155 -5.75 -2.07 14.69
CA ASN A 155 -4.69 -2.98 15.13
C ASN A 155 -4.87 -4.37 14.54
N PHE A 156 -3.79 -4.89 13.96
CA PHE A 156 -3.74 -6.23 13.39
C PHE A 156 -2.33 -6.81 13.52
N THR A 157 -2.23 -8.13 13.46
CA THR A 157 -0.98 -8.88 13.43
C THR A 157 -0.87 -9.60 12.09
N VAL A 158 0.24 -9.39 11.38
CA VAL A 158 0.66 -10.22 10.24
C VAL A 158 1.51 -11.35 10.78
N ILE A 159 1.22 -12.58 10.35
CA ILE A 159 1.85 -13.79 10.87
C ILE A 159 2.46 -14.54 9.70
N PHE A 160 3.75 -14.88 9.78
CA PHE A 160 4.43 -15.72 8.81
C PHE A 160 4.82 -17.05 9.44
N GLU A 161 4.42 -18.15 8.81
CA GLU A 161 4.71 -19.50 9.29
C GLU A 161 4.88 -20.50 8.11
N PRO A 162 6.12 -20.89 7.75
CA PRO A 162 7.39 -20.44 8.34
C PRO A 162 7.75 -19.00 7.96
N ALA A 163 8.51 -18.35 8.84
CA ALA A 163 9.08 -17.02 8.62
C ALA A 163 10.37 -17.10 7.81
N TYR A 164 10.54 -16.14 6.91
CA TYR A 164 11.77 -15.90 6.15
C TYR A 164 12.50 -14.67 6.68
N ALA A 165 13.81 -14.61 6.42
CA ALA A 165 14.65 -13.50 6.87
C ALA A 165 14.22 -12.13 6.29
N THR A 166 13.54 -12.14 5.14
CA THR A 166 13.09 -10.94 4.42
C THR A 166 11.72 -10.44 4.87
N ASP A 167 10.98 -11.16 5.72
CA ASP A 167 9.61 -10.80 6.12
C ASP A 167 9.51 -9.52 6.95
N LEU A 168 10.63 -9.03 7.46
CA LEU A 168 10.74 -7.75 8.17
C LEU A 168 11.15 -6.58 7.26
N ILE A 169 11.40 -6.81 5.97
CA ILE A 169 11.84 -5.77 5.04
C ILE A 169 10.61 -5.11 4.40
N GLY A 170 10.43 -3.81 4.64
CA GLY A 170 9.30 -3.05 4.10
C GLY A 170 7.95 -3.45 4.72
N SER A 171 6.86 -3.21 3.99
CA SER A 171 5.50 -3.55 4.45
C SER A 171 5.25 -5.05 4.34
N PRO A 172 4.90 -5.75 5.43
CA PRO A 172 4.64 -7.19 5.37
C PRO A 172 3.27 -7.53 4.76
N ILE A 173 2.40 -6.54 4.55
CA ILE A 173 1.08 -6.71 3.96
C ILE A 173 0.61 -5.42 3.29
N GLY A 174 -0.31 -5.55 2.33
CA GLY A 174 -1.03 -4.45 1.70
C GLY A 174 -2.42 -4.20 2.29
N TYR A 175 -3.16 -3.31 1.64
CA TYR A 175 -4.55 -2.97 1.92
C TYR A 175 -5.23 -2.54 0.62
N ALA A 176 -6.56 -2.63 0.54
CA ALA A 176 -7.33 -2.25 -0.63
C ALA A 176 -8.68 -1.63 -0.21
N PRO A 177 -9.27 -0.70 -0.99
CA PRO A 177 -10.44 0.06 -0.56
C PRO A 177 -11.70 -0.82 -0.57
N LYS A 178 -11.99 -1.45 0.57
CA LYS A 178 -13.11 -2.38 0.72
C LYS A 178 -14.43 -1.70 0.38
N HIS A 179 -14.59 -0.43 0.74
CA HIS A 179 -15.82 0.30 0.48
C HIS A 179 -16.07 0.62 -1.00
N ILE A 180 -15.04 0.53 -1.85
CA ILE A 180 -15.17 0.68 -3.31
C ILE A 180 -15.35 -0.68 -3.98
N MET A 181 -14.53 -1.67 -3.60
CA MET A 181 -14.41 -2.93 -4.34
C MET A 181 -15.13 -4.11 -3.69
N GLY A 182 -15.50 -4.02 -2.41
CA GLY A 182 -16.03 -5.12 -1.62
C GLY A 182 -17.36 -5.68 -2.13
N ALA A 183 -18.27 -4.82 -2.58
CA ALA A 183 -19.56 -5.27 -3.12
C ALA A 183 -19.40 -6.11 -4.41
N ALA A 184 -18.45 -5.74 -5.28
CA ALA A 184 -18.13 -6.53 -6.46
C ALA A 184 -17.43 -7.84 -6.08
N TRP A 185 -16.57 -7.82 -5.06
CA TRP A 185 -15.93 -9.03 -4.56
C TRP A 185 -16.93 -10.04 -4.00
N GLU A 186 -17.99 -9.60 -3.31
CA GLU A 186 -19.07 -10.49 -2.89
C GLU A 186 -19.77 -11.19 -4.08
N GLN A 187 -19.88 -10.51 -5.22
CA GLN A 187 -20.40 -11.14 -6.45
C GLN A 187 -19.42 -12.19 -6.99
N VAL A 188 -18.12 -11.89 -6.98
CA VAL A 188 -17.07 -12.83 -7.37
C VAL A 188 -17.13 -14.10 -6.52
N LYS A 189 -17.20 -13.97 -5.19
CA LYS A 189 -17.32 -15.13 -4.29
C LYS A 189 -18.51 -16.02 -4.62
N ARG A 190 -19.67 -15.43 -4.95
CA ARG A 190 -20.85 -16.20 -5.39
C ARG A 190 -20.61 -16.93 -6.71
N GLN A 191 -19.90 -16.31 -7.64
CA GLN A 191 -19.57 -16.91 -8.94
C GLN A 191 -18.54 -18.04 -8.81
N THR A 192 -17.66 -17.99 -7.80
CA THR A 192 -16.56 -18.96 -7.63
C THR A 192 -16.83 -20.05 -6.59
N ALA A 193 -17.89 -19.95 -5.78
CA ALA A 193 -18.16 -20.84 -4.65
C ALA A 193 -18.15 -22.36 -4.97
N GLY A 194 -18.55 -22.75 -6.19
CA GLY A 194 -18.60 -24.15 -6.63
C GLY A 194 -17.48 -24.58 -7.57
N LEU A 195 -16.53 -23.69 -7.89
CA LEU A 195 -15.50 -23.96 -8.89
C LEU A 195 -14.30 -24.68 -8.27
N ASP A 196 -13.79 -25.68 -8.99
CA ASP A 196 -12.56 -26.37 -8.65
C ASP A 196 -11.34 -25.67 -9.29
N PRO A 197 -10.28 -25.33 -8.53
CA PRO A 197 -9.17 -24.55 -9.06
C PRO A 197 -8.32 -25.29 -10.07
N THR A 198 -8.40 -26.62 -10.14
CA THR A 198 -7.68 -27.42 -11.12
C THR A 198 -8.52 -27.60 -12.37
N ARG A 199 -9.78 -28.04 -12.23
CA ARG A 199 -10.65 -28.29 -13.38
C ARG A 199 -11.20 -27.02 -14.02
N ASP A 200 -11.50 -26.00 -13.22
CA ASP A 200 -12.14 -24.75 -13.65
C ASP A 200 -11.15 -23.57 -13.67
N ALA A 201 -9.85 -23.85 -13.74
CA ALA A 201 -8.77 -22.87 -13.64
C ALA A 201 -8.94 -21.68 -14.59
N ALA A 202 -9.23 -21.94 -15.88
CA ALA A 202 -9.42 -20.89 -16.88
C ALA A 202 -10.62 -19.98 -16.55
N ARG A 203 -11.70 -20.54 -16.02
CA ARG A 203 -12.89 -19.80 -15.64
C ARG A 203 -12.64 -18.93 -14.41
N LEU A 204 -11.94 -19.45 -13.40
CA LEU A 204 -11.51 -18.67 -12.24
C LEU A 204 -10.60 -17.51 -12.65
N ALA A 205 -9.59 -17.77 -13.48
CA ALA A 205 -8.68 -16.75 -13.98
C ALA A 205 -9.42 -15.63 -14.73
N GLU A 206 -10.44 -15.97 -15.53
CA GLU A 206 -11.30 -14.99 -16.20
C GLU A 206 -12.09 -14.12 -15.21
N ILE A 207 -12.74 -14.74 -14.23
CA ILE A 207 -13.55 -14.04 -13.22
C ILE A 207 -12.66 -13.08 -12.40
N TYR A 208 -11.52 -13.56 -11.90
CA TYR A 208 -10.60 -12.74 -11.10
C TYR A 208 -9.98 -11.60 -11.92
N ARG A 209 -9.52 -11.88 -13.15
CA ARG A 209 -9.01 -10.84 -14.05
C ARG A 209 -10.07 -9.78 -14.33
N LYS A 210 -11.33 -10.19 -14.54
CA LYS A 210 -12.44 -9.25 -14.76
C LYS A 210 -12.63 -8.36 -13.53
N PHE A 211 -12.66 -8.95 -12.34
CA PHE A 211 -12.79 -8.19 -11.09
C PHE A 211 -11.75 -7.06 -11.00
N PHE A 212 -10.45 -7.36 -11.19
CA PHE A 212 -9.43 -6.29 -11.16
C PHE A 212 -9.56 -5.31 -12.32
N THR A 213 -9.90 -5.78 -13.53
CA THR A 213 -10.05 -4.92 -14.72
C THR A 213 -11.16 -3.89 -14.53
N ASP A 214 -12.27 -4.26 -13.89
CA ASP A 214 -13.42 -3.38 -13.68
C ASP A 214 -13.06 -2.11 -12.87
N PHE A 215 -11.98 -2.14 -12.08
CA PHE A 215 -11.51 -1.02 -11.24
C PHE A 215 -10.18 -0.40 -11.68
N SER A 216 -9.59 -0.86 -12.79
CA SER A 216 -8.20 -0.52 -13.13
C SER A 216 -7.97 -0.02 -14.56
N THR A 217 -9.05 0.14 -15.33
CA THR A 217 -9.01 0.71 -16.68
C THR A 217 -9.06 2.24 -16.66
N PRO A 218 -8.47 2.93 -17.66
CA PRO A 218 -8.60 4.38 -17.80
C PRO A 218 -10.06 4.87 -17.76
N ALA A 219 -10.98 4.12 -18.40
CA ALA A 219 -12.39 4.46 -18.42
C ALA A 219 -13.05 4.46 -17.03
N TYR A 220 -12.64 3.56 -16.13
CA TYR A 220 -13.12 3.56 -14.74
C TYR A 220 -12.46 4.69 -13.94
N LEU A 221 -11.14 4.84 -14.04
CA LEU A 221 -10.37 5.81 -13.26
C LEU A 221 -10.76 7.26 -13.59
N ASN A 222 -11.01 7.57 -14.86
CA ASN A 222 -11.45 8.89 -15.31
C ASN A 222 -12.84 9.30 -14.80
N GLN A 223 -13.61 8.37 -14.20
CA GLN A 223 -14.88 8.71 -13.54
C GLN A 223 -14.67 9.28 -12.13
N GLY A 224 -13.44 9.26 -11.59
CA GLY A 224 -13.13 9.75 -10.24
C GLY A 224 -13.74 8.91 -9.11
N LYS A 225 -14.17 7.67 -9.41
CA LYS A 225 -14.79 6.76 -8.43
C LYS A 225 -13.79 5.96 -7.61
N MET A 226 -12.59 5.75 -8.15
CA MET A 226 -11.51 5.09 -7.41
C MET A 226 -10.97 6.05 -6.35
N VAL A 227 -10.57 5.49 -5.20
CA VAL A 227 -9.94 6.25 -4.13
C VAL A 227 -8.45 5.95 -4.07
N TYR A 228 -7.70 6.95 -3.64
CA TYR A 228 -6.27 6.91 -3.40
C TYR A 228 -6.01 7.25 -1.94
N GLN A 229 -4.82 7.03 -1.44
CA GLN A 229 -4.49 7.47 -0.09
C GLN A 229 -4.44 9.00 -0.04
N GLY A 230 -5.21 9.59 0.88
CA GLY A 230 -5.26 11.03 1.10
C GLY A 230 -4.22 11.47 2.12
N PHE A 231 -3.44 12.50 1.82
CA PHE A 231 -2.63 13.20 2.80
C PHE A 231 -3.35 14.46 3.26
N THR A 232 -3.41 14.68 4.57
CA THR A 232 -3.72 16.02 5.08
C THR A 232 -2.44 16.86 5.02
N GLN A 233 -2.57 18.20 4.92
CA GLN A 233 -1.43 19.12 4.77
C GLN A 233 -0.36 18.97 5.87
N ASN A 234 -0.73 18.46 7.06
CA ASN A 234 0.18 18.19 8.18
C ASN A 234 0.95 16.86 8.06
N SER A 235 0.59 15.98 7.13
CA SER A 235 1.20 14.66 6.99
C SER A 235 2.59 14.72 6.33
N PHE A 236 2.89 15.78 5.56
CA PHE A 236 4.20 16.00 4.93
C PHE A 236 5.26 16.58 5.86
N LEU A 237 4.85 17.25 6.94
CA LEU A 237 5.78 17.88 7.90
C LEU A 237 6.41 16.89 8.89
N ALA A 238 6.09 15.60 8.78
CA ALA A 238 6.58 14.54 9.66
C ALA A 238 7.54 13.55 8.97
N LEU A 239 7.91 13.81 7.71
CA LEU A 239 9.02 13.13 7.07
C LEU A 239 10.31 13.92 7.40
N PRO A 240 11.27 13.34 8.13
CA PRO A 240 12.53 14.01 8.47
C PRO A 240 13.37 14.34 7.24
#